data_AF-A0A183KIY7-F1
#
_entry.id   AF-A0A183KIY7-F1
#
_cell.length_a   1.000
_cell.length_b   1.000
_cell.length_c   1.000
_cell.angle_alpha   90.00
_cell.angle_beta   90.00
_cell.angle_gamma   90.00
#
_symmetry.space_group_name_H-M   'P 1'
#
loop_
_entity.id
_entity.type
_entity.pdbx_description
1 polymer ?
#
loop_
_entity_poly.entity_id
_entity_poly.type
_entity_poly.pdbx_seq_one_letter_code
_entity_poly.pdbx_strand_id
1 'polypeptide(L)'
;MLSMFLILYIPTPLLRRYTDGQCVMDFSFPWIQTKVFLGYIVYSWVVFSYFVPVLVTLVSHAWIIHVLKISNPSHQNCATQNFEATLQIQKKTTQLVITTTIMSCQLAILHSFECISQILIACEVVVYTYGTPIEQMGTILISLGCTLNPCILIFSTAPLRKRLLTSVKSVTERISSIATIGKHTESLMQ
;
A
#
# COMPACT_ATOMS: atom_id res chain seq x y z
N MET A 1 8.12 7.53 -11.11
CA MET A 1 8.65 6.22 -10.65
C MET A 1 10.13 6.04 -10.93
N LEU A 2 10.63 6.26 -12.15
CA LEU A 2 12.07 6.13 -12.47
C LEU A 2 12.97 6.97 -11.55
N SER A 3 12.61 8.24 -11.33
CA SER A 3 13.36 9.13 -10.43
C SER A 3 13.40 8.63 -8.99
N MET A 4 12.32 8.02 -8.48
CA MET A 4 12.29 7.45 -7.14
C MET A 4 13.19 6.23 -7.04
N PHE A 5 13.15 5.37 -8.06
CA PHE A 5 14.02 4.20 -8.11
C PHE A 5 15.50 4.61 -8.12
N LEU A 6 15.88 5.55 -8.99
CA LEU A 6 17.27 5.99 -9.13
C LEU A 6 17.78 6.74 -7.88
N ILE A 7 16.97 7.64 -7.30
CA ILE A 7 17.41 8.52 -6.22
C ILE A 7 17.27 7.85 -4.85
N LEU A 8 16.22 7.05 -4.64
CA LEU A 8 15.91 6.50 -3.32
C LEU A 8 16.32 5.04 -3.19
N TYR A 9 16.04 4.22 -4.21
CA TYR A 9 16.21 2.77 -4.11
C TYR A 9 17.62 2.30 -4.42
N ILE A 10 18.32 2.86 -5.43
CA ILE A 10 19.69 2.43 -5.76
C ILE A 10 20.69 2.69 -4.62
N PRO A 11 20.65 3.83 -3.90
CA PRO A 11 21.58 4.05 -2.80
C PRO A 11 21.37 3.06 -1.63
N THR A 12 20.14 2.66 -1.33
CA THR A 12 19.85 1.85 -0.14
C THR A 12 20.62 0.54 -0.06
N PRO A 13 20.64 -0.35 -1.07
CA PRO A 13 21.39 -1.59 -1.04
C PRO A 13 22.90 -1.37 -1.18
N LEU A 14 23.33 -0.33 -1.90
CA LEU A 14 24.75 -0.03 -2.08
C LEU A 14 25.42 0.45 -0.78
N LEU A 15 24.68 1.19 0.04
CA LEU A 15 25.16 1.67 1.34
C LEU A 15 24.94 0.66 2.47
N ARG A 16 24.27 -0.47 2.22
CA ARG A 16 23.96 -1.46 3.26
C ARG A 16 25.09 -2.47 3.39
N ARG A 17 25.60 -2.63 4.61
CA ARG A 17 26.67 -3.59 4.92
C ARG A 17 26.25 -4.51 6.04
N TYR A 18 26.76 -5.74 5.98
CA TYR A 18 26.60 -6.71 7.04
C TYR A 18 27.90 -6.75 7.85
N THR A 19 27.85 -6.25 9.08
CA THR A 19 28.98 -6.15 10.01
C THR A 19 28.53 -6.60 11.38
N ASP A 20 29.32 -7.43 12.05
CA ASP A 20 29.06 -7.91 13.42
C ASP A 20 27.69 -8.55 13.63
N GLY A 21 27.22 -9.31 12.64
CA GLY A 21 25.91 -9.97 12.70
C GLY A 21 24.71 -9.04 12.47
N GLN A 22 24.96 -7.77 12.14
CA GLN A 22 23.94 -6.76 11.96
C GLN A 22 24.00 -6.14 10.56
N CYS A 23 22.83 -5.74 10.07
CA CYS A 23 22.70 -5.11 8.76
C CYS A 23 22.58 -3.59 8.95
N VAL A 24 23.70 -2.89 8.80
CA VAL A 24 23.83 -1.45 9.08
C VAL A 24 23.97 -0.64 7.79
N MET A 25 23.61 0.63 7.87
CA MET A 25 23.86 1.59 6.80
C MET A 25 25.23 2.24 7.02
N ASP A 26 26.13 2.10 6.06
CA ASP A 26 27.47 2.68 6.08
C ASP A 26 27.49 3.96 5.22
N PHE A 27 27.56 5.10 5.88
CA PHE A 27 27.61 6.42 5.24
C PHE A 27 29.03 7.04 5.27
N SER A 28 30.05 6.21 5.45
CA SER A 28 31.44 6.62 5.60
C SER A 28 32.08 6.94 4.23
N PHE A 29 31.71 8.08 3.64
CA PHE A 29 32.33 8.56 2.40
C PHE A 29 33.38 9.64 2.71
N PRO A 30 34.65 9.49 2.28
CA PRO A 30 35.69 10.48 2.57
C PRO A 30 35.43 11.88 1.99
N TRP A 31 34.63 11.94 0.91
CA TRP A 31 34.40 13.13 0.09
C TRP A 31 33.07 13.86 0.39
N ILE A 32 32.21 13.32 1.26
CA ILE A 32 30.89 13.89 1.52
C ILE A 32 30.64 13.99 3.02
N GLN A 33 30.12 15.14 3.46
CA GLN A 33 29.67 15.28 4.85
C GLN A 33 28.46 14.38 5.08
N THR A 34 28.64 13.35 5.90
CA THR A 34 27.61 12.35 6.22
C THR A 34 26.29 12.98 6.65
N LYS A 35 26.33 14.05 7.47
CA LYS A 35 25.12 14.76 7.94
C LYS A 35 24.31 15.36 6.78
N VAL A 36 24.97 15.99 5.81
CA VAL A 36 24.31 16.63 4.65
C VAL A 36 23.70 15.57 3.73
N PHE A 37 24.43 14.49 3.48
CA PHE A 37 23.94 13.39 2.66
C PHE A 37 22.73 12.68 3.29
N LEU A 38 22.81 12.43 4.60
CA LEU A 38 21.72 11.77 5.34
C LEU A 38 20.45 12.63 5.33
N GLY A 39 20.59 13.94 5.57
CA GLY A 39 19.48 14.88 5.45
C GLY A 39 18.86 14.87 4.06
N TYR A 40 19.67 14.93 3.01
CA TYR A 40 19.19 14.87 1.62
C TYR A 40 18.39 13.60 1.33
N ILE A 41 18.88 12.43 1.75
CA ILE A 41 18.20 11.15 1.55
C ILE A 41 16.86 11.11 2.32
N VAL A 42 16.85 11.53 3.58
CA VAL A 42 15.63 11.53 4.41
C VAL A 42 14.57 12.46 3.82
N TYR A 43 14.92 13.72 3.51
CA TYR A 43 13.97 14.65 2.91
C TYR A 43 13.49 14.20 1.54
N SER A 44 14.39 13.69 0.69
CA SER A 44 14.01 13.13 -0.61
C SER A 44 13.04 11.97 -0.46
N TRP A 45 13.28 11.09 0.51
CA TRP A 45 12.39 9.97 0.79
C TRP A 45 11.02 10.44 1.24
N VAL A 46 10.95 11.39 2.17
CA VAL A 46 9.67 11.95 2.64
C VAL A 46 8.88 12.59 1.51
N VAL A 47 9.56 13.41 0.69
CA VAL A 47 8.92 14.16 -0.39
C VAL A 47 8.44 13.22 -1.49
N PHE A 48 9.33 12.38 -2.02
CA PHE A 48 8.99 11.57 -3.19
C PHE A 48 8.20 10.32 -2.84
N SER A 49 8.43 9.70 -1.68
CA SER A 49 7.76 8.45 -1.28
C SER A 49 6.38 8.65 -0.68
N TYR A 50 6.15 9.81 -0.05
CA TYR A 50 4.90 10.06 0.67
C TYR A 50 4.19 11.31 0.20
N PHE A 51 4.85 12.48 0.25
CA PHE A 51 4.17 13.75 -0.01
C PHE A 51 3.65 13.87 -1.45
N VAL A 52 4.51 13.64 -2.45
CA VAL A 52 4.13 13.72 -3.87
C VAL A 52 3.03 12.69 -4.23
N PRO A 53 3.14 11.40 -3.87
CA PRO A 53 2.09 10.41 -4.13
C PRO A 53 0.75 10.77 -3.48
N VAL A 54 0.75 11.23 -2.23
CA VAL A 54 -0.47 11.64 -1.53
C VAL A 54 -1.10 12.85 -2.22
N LEU A 55 -0.31 13.86 -2.59
CA LEU A 55 -0.81 15.06 -3.26
C LEU A 55 -1.41 14.74 -4.64
N VAL A 56 -0.70 13.96 -5.47
CA VAL A 56 -1.19 13.53 -6.79
C VAL A 56 -2.49 12.74 -6.66
N THR A 57 -2.58 11.88 -5.65
CA THR A 57 -3.79 11.12 -5.37
C THR A 57 -4.94 12.05 -4.98
N LEU A 58 -4.74 12.96 -4.02
CA LEU A 58 -5.79 13.89 -3.58
C LEU A 58 -6.31 14.76 -4.74
N VAL A 59 -5.41 15.34 -5.53
CA VAL A 59 -5.76 16.18 -6.67
C VAL A 59 -6.51 15.37 -7.74
N SER A 60 -6.03 14.18 -8.09
CA SER A 60 -6.70 13.33 -9.08
C SER A 60 -8.09 12.91 -8.64
N HIS A 61 -8.29 12.58 -7.36
CA HIS A 61 -9.59 12.19 -6.84
C HIS A 61 -10.55 13.37 -6.76
N ALA A 62 -10.08 14.54 -6.30
CA ALA A 62 -10.86 15.76 -6.31
C ALA A 62 -11.33 16.12 -7.73
N TRP A 63 -10.43 15.98 -8.72
CA TRP A 63 -10.75 16.19 -10.12
C TRP A 63 -11.81 15.21 -10.64
N ILE A 64 -11.65 13.91 -10.38
CA ILE A 64 -12.61 12.89 -10.82
C ILE A 64 -13.98 13.14 -10.20
N ILE A 65 -14.04 13.44 -8.90
CA ILE A 65 -15.30 13.76 -8.21
C ILE A 65 -15.96 15.01 -8.81
N HIS A 66 -15.16 16.04 -9.10
CA HIS A 66 -15.64 17.26 -9.72
C HIS A 66 -16.25 17.01 -11.11
N VAL A 67 -15.55 16.24 -11.95
CA VAL A 67 -16.05 15.84 -13.29
C VAL A 67 -17.31 15.00 -13.18
N LEU A 68 -17.35 14.01 -12.27
CA LEU A 68 -18.53 13.17 -12.06
C LEU A 68 -19.75 13.97 -11.56
N LYS A 69 -19.53 15.02 -10.76
CA LYS A 69 -20.59 15.90 -10.26
C LYS A 69 -21.16 16.80 -11.37
N ILE A 70 -20.30 17.30 -12.27
CA ILE A 70 -20.71 18.11 -13.43
C ILE A 70 -21.44 17.27 -14.48
N SER A 71 -20.99 16.04 -14.72
CA SER A 71 -21.59 15.11 -15.68
C SER A 71 -22.92 14.49 -15.22
N ASN A 72 -23.48 14.97 -14.10
CA ASN A 72 -24.75 14.52 -13.54
C ASN A 72 -25.84 15.61 -13.69
N PRO A 73 -26.12 16.16 -14.89
CA PRO A 73 -27.28 17.03 -15.05
C PRO A 73 -28.53 16.17 -14.83
N SER A 74 -29.35 16.57 -13.85
CA SER A 74 -30.70 16.05 -13.75
C SER A 74 -31.43 16.35 -15.07
N HIS A 75 -32.18 15.35 -15.56
CA HIS A 75 -33.11 15.48 -16.68
C HIS A 75 -32.53 15.72 -18.09
N GLN A 76 -32.59 14.69 -18.96
CA GLN A 76 -33.54 14.67 -20.10
C GLN A 76 -33.35 13.44 -21.00
N ASN A 77 -34.43 12.65 -21.08
CA ASN A 77 -34.96 11.89 -22.22
C ASN A 77 -34.03 11.37 -23.33
N CYS A 78 -34.19 10.07 -23.61
CA CYS A 78 -33.87 9.39 -24.88
C CYS A 78 -32.44 8.81 -25.02
N ALA A 79 -32.16 7.68 -24.35
CA ALA A 79 -31.29 6.59 -24.85
C ALA A 79 -31.18 5.47 -23.80
N THR A 80 -32.18 4.61 -23.70
CA THR A 80 -32.28 3.54 -22.69
C THR A 80 -31.10 2.55 -22.71
N GLN A 81 -30.43 2.40 -23.87
CA GLN A 81 -29.31 1.48 -24.04
C GLN A 81 -27.94 2.09 -23.66
N ASN A 82 -27.74 3.40 -23.88
CA ASN A 82 -26.52 4.11 -23.49
C ASN A 82 -26.48 4.42 -21.99
N PHE A 83 -27.65 4.50 -21.35
CA PHE A 83 -27.78 4.79 -19.92
C PHE A 83 -27.19 3.66 -19.05
N GLU A 84 -27.46 2.39 -19.38
CA GLU A 84 -26.98 1.25 -18.58
C GLU A 84 -25.45 1.10 -18.67
N ALA A 85 -24.88 1.25 -19.87
CA ALA A 85 -23.42 1.24 -20.07
C ALA A 85 -22.74 2.41 -19.32
N THR A 86 -23.31 3.61 -19.39
CA THR A 86 -22.81 4.80 -18.68
C THR A 86 -22.87 4.62 -17.15
N LEU A 87 -23.98 4.08 -16.65
CA LEU A 87 -24.15 3.77 -15.22
C LEU A 87 -23.15 2.71 -14.75
N GLN A 88 -22.88 1.68 -15.57
CA GLN A 88 -21.89 0.66 -15.25
C GLN A 88 -20.47 1.23 -15.21
N ILE A 89 -20.12 2.11 -16.14
CA ILE A 89 -18.84 2.83 -16.13
C ILE A 89 -18.73 3.69 -14.88
N GLN A 90 -19.76 4.49 -14.56
CA GLN A 90 -19.79 5.34 -13.37
C GLN A 90 -19.61 4.54 -12.08
N LYS A 91 -20.27 3.38 -11.95
CA LYS A 91 -20.11 2.47 -10.80
C LYS A 91 -18.67 1.94 -10.70
N LYS A 92 -18.07 1.51 -11.81
CA LYS A 92 -16.67 1.04 -11.84
C LYS A 92 -15.69 2.17 -11.47
N THR A 93 -15.88 3.36 -12.03
CA THR A 93 -15.05 4.53 -11.71
C THR A 93 -15.20 4.93 -10.24
N THR A 94 -16.42 4.95 -9.71
CA THR A 94 -16.68 5.26 -8.28
C THR A 94 -16.01 4.23 -7.38
N GLN A 95 -16.12 2.93 -7.72
CA GLN A 95 -15.46 1.86 -6.96
C GLN A 95 -13.94 1.99 -6.99
N LEU A 96 -13.36 2.32 -8.14
CA LEU A 96 -11.93 2.58 -8.28
C LEU A 96 -11.51 3.74 -7.38
N VAL A 97 -12.18 4.89 -7.49
CA VAL A 97 -11.95 6.10 -6.68
C VAL A 97 -12.03 5.82 -5.18
N ILE A 98 -13.06 5.09 -4.73
CA ILE A 98 -13.20 4.72 -3.31
C ILE A 98 -12.02 3.85 -2.87
N THR A 99 -11.69 2.83 -3.67
CA THR A 99 -10.59 1.89 -3.35
C THR A 99 -9.27 2.64 -3.24
N THR A 100 -8.95 3.47 -4.23
CA THR A 100 -7.70 4.24 -4.27
C THR A 100 -7.66 5.31 -3.18
N THR A 101 -8.79 5.90 -2.79
CA THR A 101 -8.88 6.80 -1.63
C THR A 101 -8.56 6.05 -0.34
N ILE A 102 -9.18 4.89 -0.11
CA ILE A 102 -8.95 4.09 1.12
C ILE A 102 -7.48 3.69 1.22
N MET A 103 -6.89 3.16 0.14
CA MET A 103 -5.48 2.77 0.12
C MET A 103 -4.55 3.96 0.37
N SER A 104 -4.89 5.15 -0.14
CA SER A 104 -4.06 6.34 0.04
C SER A 104 -4.16 6.91 1.45
N CYS A 105 -5.35 6.91 2.05
CA CYS A 105 -5.54 7.28 3.46
C CYS A 105 -4.79 6.31 4.38
N GLN A 106 -4.90 5.01 4.12
CA GLN A 106 -4.18 3.98 4.86
C GLN A 106 -2.67 4.19 4.76
N LEU A 107 -2.13 4.44 3.56
CA LEU A 107 -0.71 4.74 3.35
C LEU A 107 -0.30 5.97 4.18
N ALA A 108 -1.03 7.08 4.08
CA ALA A 108 -0.73 8.31 4.80
C ALA A 108 -0.73 8.11 6.33
N ILE A 109 -1.72 7.40 6.87
CA ILE A 109 -1.82 7.15 8.31
C ILE A 109 -0.67 6.26 8.78
N LEU A 110 -0.44 5.12 8.13
CA LEU A 110 0.53 4.13 8.60
C LEU A 110 1.98 4.58 8.40
N HIS A 111 2.26 5.40 7.38
CA HIS A 111 3.61 5.95 7.16
C HIS A 111 3.86 7.27 7.90
N SER A 112 2.83 7.92 8.45
CA SER A 112 2.99 9.21 9.14
C SER A 112 3.97 9.15 10.30
N PHE A 113 3.91 8.08 11.10
CA PHE A 113 4.79 7.89 12.25
C PHE A 113 6.26 7.85 11.84
N GLU A 114 6.58 7.06 10.81
CA GLU A 114 7.95 6.97 10.25
C GLU A 114 8.39 8.33 9.72
N CYS A 115 7.56 9.02 8.94
CA CYS A 115 7.88 10.33 8.37
C CYS A 115 8.19 11.37 9.45
N ILE A 116 7.32 11.48 10.45
CA ILE A 116 7.47 12.45 11.54
C ILE A 116 8.73 12.13 12.33
N SER A 117 8.95 10.86 12.68
CA SER A 117 10.13 10.43 13.43
C SER A 117 11.42 10.77 12.68
N GLN A 118 11.49 10.42 11.39
CA GLN A 118 12.67 10.71 10.56
C GLN A 118 12.95 12.22 10.41
N ILE A 119 11.91 13.05 10.29
CA ILE A 119 12.06 14.51 10.28
C ILE A 119 12.59 15.01 11.63
N LEU A 120 12.02 14.54 12.75
CA LEU A 120 12.46 14.95 14.09
C LEU A 120 13.91 14.54 14.37
N ILE A 121 14.33 13.38 13.89
CA ILE A 121 15.73 12.91 13.95
C ILE A 121 16.62 13.80 13.07
N ALA A 122 16.22 14.08 11.83
CA ALA A 122 16.98 14.94 10.92
C ALA A 122 17.11 16.38 11.42
N CYS A 123 16.12 16.88 12.15
CA CYS A 123 16.14 18.19 12.81
C CYS A 123 16.87 18.18 14.17
N GLU A 124 17.45 17.05 14.58
CA GLU A 124 18.16 16.87 15.86
C GLU A 124 17.28 17.16 17.10
N VAL A 125 15.95 17.09 16.94
CA VAL A 125 14.98 17.25 18.04
C VAL A 125 14.90 15.97 18.88
N VAL A 126 15.07 14.81 18.23
CA VAL A 126 15.05 13.49 18.85
C VAL A 126 16.34 12.75 18.51
N VAL A 127 16.98 12.15 19.52
CA VAL A 127 18.17 11.32 19.33
C VAL A 127 17.75 9.93 18.88
N TYR A 128 18.31 9.47 17.77
CA TYR A 128 18.11 8.11 17.28
C TYR A 128 18.69 7.09 18.27
N THR A 129 17.87 6.18 18.77
CA THR A 129 18.30 5.12 19.69
C THR A 129 17.99 3.75 19.08
N TYR A 130 19.06 3.03 18.72
CA TYR A 130 19.00 1.70 18.10
C TYR A 130 18.38 0.67 19.05
N GLY A 131 17.56 -0.22 18.48
CA GLY A 131 17.02 -1.40 19.18
C GLY A 131 15.87 -1.08 20.13
N THR A 132 15.30 0.13 20.04
CA THR A 132 14.18 0.54 20.87
C THR A 132 12.84 0.16 20.21
N PRO A 133 11.78 -0.11 20.99
CA PRO A 133 10.46 -0.38 20.44
C PRO A 133 9.91 0.78 19.58
N ILE A 134 10.35 2.01 19.88
CA ILE A 134 9.89 3.20 19.16
C ILE A 134 10.51 3.31 17.76
N GLU A 135 11.74 2.83 17.58
CA GLU A 135 12.37 2.68 16.26
C GLU A 135 11.59 1.66 15.40
N GLN A 136 11.25 0.50 15.99
CA GLN A 136 10.61 -0.58 15.26
C GLN A 136 9.14 -0.30 14.92
N MET A 137 8.48 0.58 15.68
CA MET A 137 7.07 0.93 15.49
C MET A 137 6.77 1.38 14.07
N GLY A 138 7.62 2.23 13.47
CA GLY A 138 7.44 2.70 12.09
C GLY A 138 7.46 1.53 11.09
N THR A 139 8.45 0.65 11.20
CA THR A 139 8.54 -0.55 10.36
C THR A 139 7.34 -1.49 10.53
N ILE A 140 6.85 -1.66 11.76
CA ILE A 140 5.66 -2.48 12.07
C ILE A 140 4.41 -1.90 11.40
N LEU A 141 4.18 -0.58 11.53
CA LEU A 141 3.03 0.09 10.94
C LEU A 141 3.06 0.01 9.40
N ILE A 142 4.23 0.21 8.80
CA ILE A 142 4.41 0.07 7.35
C ILE A 142 4.13 -1.36 6.90
N SER A 143 4.67 -2.35 7.61
CA SER A 143 4.47 -3.77 7.28
C SER A 143 3.00 -4.17 7.40
N LEU A 144 2.30 -3.67 8.42
CA LEU A 144 0.86 -3.82 8.57
C LEU A 144 0.11 -3.19 7.38
N GLY A 145 0.58 -2.04 6.89
CA GLY A 145 0.02 -1.43 5.68
C GLY A 145 0.11 -2.34 4.46
N CYS A 146 1.28 -2.91 4.23
CA CYS A 146 1.50 -3.85 3.13
C CYS A 146 0.57 -5.07 3.19
N THR A 147 0.32 -5.61 4.40
CA THR A 147 -0.56 -6.79 4.56
C THR A 147 -2.05 -6.44 4.44
N LEU A 148 -2.45 -5.20 4.74
CA LEU A 148 -3.84 -4.73 4.59
C LEU A 148 -4.23 -4.40 3.15
N ASN A 149 -3.27 -4.06 2.28
CA ASN A 149 -3.52 -3.73 0.86
C ASN A 149 -4.36 -4.80 0.11
N PRO A 150 -4.00 -6.10 0.11
CA PRO A 150 -4.82 -7.13 -0.54
C PRO A 150 -6.22 -7.24 0.07
N CYS A 151 -6.35 -7.07 1.39
CA CYS A 151 -7.65 -7.08 2.08
C CYS A 151 -8.54 -5.96 1.56
N ILE A 152 -8.03 -4.73 1.48
CA ILE A 152 -8.77 -3.57 0.98
C ILE A 152 -9.20 -3.76 -0.47
N LEU A 153 -8.33 -4.31 -1.32
CA LEU A 153 -8.67 -4.62 -2.70
C LEU A 153 -9.80 -5.65 -2.80
N ILE A 154 -9.75 -6.71 -1.98
CA ILE A 154 -10.79 -7.75 -1.95
C ILE A 154 -12.12 -7.17 -1.48
N PHE A 155 -12.15 -6.41 -0.39
CA PHE A 155 -13.39 -5.86 0.17
C PHE A 155 -14.01 -4.76 -0.70
N SER A 156 -13.17 -3.95 -1.35
CA SER A 156 -13.62 -2.85 -2.20
C SER A 156 -14.02 -3.31 -3.61
N THR A 157 -13.63 -4.53 -4.02
CA THR A 157 -13.84 -5.02 -5.39
C THR A 157 -14.75 -6.26 -5.44
N ALA A 158 -16.03 -6.02 -5.78
CA ALA A 158 -17.06 -7.07 -5.87
C ALA A 158 -16.67 -8.31 -6.73
N PRO A 159 -16.11 -8.18 -7.95
CA PRO A 159 -15.66 -9.35 -8.72
C PRO A 159 -14.51 -10.12 -8.05
N LEU A 160 -13.59 -9.43 -7.37
CA LEU A 160 -12.49 -10.07 -6.64
C LEU A 160 -13.03 -10.86 -5.45
N ARG A 161 -13.93 -10.26 -4.67
CA ARG A 161 -14.62 -10.91 -3.56
C ARG A 161 -15.37 -12.16 -4.01
N LYS A 162 -16.10 -12.08 -5.12
CA LYS A 162 -16.84 -13.22 -5.68
C LYS A 162 -15.89 -14.36 -6.09
N ARG A 163 -14.80 -14.03 -6.79
CA ARG A 163 -13.77 -15.03 -7.17
C ARG A 163 -13.17 -15.71 -5.95
N LEU A 164 -12.78 -14.94 -4.94
CA LEU A 164 -12.22 -15.48 -3.70
C LEU A 164 -13.19 -16.44 -3.01
N LEU A 165 -14.46 -16.04 -2.85
CA LEU A 165 -15.51 -16.90 -2.28
C LEU A 165 -15.67 -18.21 -3.06
N THR A 166 -15.66 -18.16 -4.40
CA THR A 166 -15.73 -19.36 -5.24
C THR A 166 -14.50 -20.24 -5.06
N SER A 167 -13.30 -19.67 -5.02
CA SER A 167 -12.06 -20.42 -4.79
C SER A 167 -12.03 -21.07 -3.41
N VAL A 168 -12.41 -20.35 -2.35
CA VAL A 168 -12.51 -20.89 -0.99
C VAL A 168 -13.50 -22.04 -0.93
N LYS A 169 -14.71 -21.86 -1.50
CA LYS A 169 -15.72 -22.91 -1.55
C LYS A 169 -15.21 -24.17 -2.25
N SER A 170 -14.56 -24.02 -3.39
CA SER A 170 -13.98 -25.15 -4.14
C SER A 170 -12.89 -25.89 -3.36
N VAL A 171 -12.03 -25.16 -2.63
CA VAL A 171 -11.00 -25.77 -1.77
C VAL A 171 -11.64 -26.49 -0.58
N THR A 172 -12.62 -25.88 0.08
CA THR A 172 -13.35 -26.52 1.18
C THR A 172 -14.05 -27.80 0.73
N GLU A 173 -14.70 -27.79 -0.44
CA GLU A 173 -15.32 -28.99 -1.04
C GLU A 173 -14.28 -30.09 -1.29
N ARG A 174 -13.12 -29.76 -1.88
CA ARG A 174 -12.01 -30.72 -2.09
C ARG A 174 -11.47 -31.32 -0.79
N ILE A 175 -11.26 -30.49 0.23
CA ILE A 175 -10.78 -30.96 1.54
C ILE A 175 -11.83 -31.88 2.18
N SER A 176 -13.12 -31.51 2.08
CA SER A 176 -14.21 -32.33 2.62
C SER A 176 -14.31 -33.69 1.95
N SER A 177 -14.12 -33.76 0.62
CA SER A 177 -14.12 -35.03 -0.13
C SER A 177 -12.92 -35.93 0.23
N ILE A 178 -11.74 -35.34 0.45
CA ILE A 178 -10.56 -36.11 0.87
C ILE A 178 -10.74 -36.67 2.29
N ALA A 179 -11.32 -35.87 3.19
CA ALA A 179 -11.62 -36.31 4.54
C ALA A 179 -12.67 -37.43 4.59
N THR A 180 -13.63 -37.46 3.66
CA THR A 180 -14.62 -38.55 3.56
C THR A 180 -14.01 -39.84 3.02
N ILE A 181 -13.10 -39.74 2.03
CA ILE A 181 -12.37 -40.90 1.48
C ILE A 181 -11.45 -41.53 2.53
N GLY A 182 -10.76 -40.70 3.33
CA GLY A 182 -9.92 -41.18 4.44
C GLY A 182 -10.71 -42.01 5.46
N LYS A 183 -11.89 -41.52 5.89
CA LYS A 183 -12.76 -42.25 6.83
C LYS A 183 -13.31 -43.57 6.28
N HIS A 184 -13.64 -43.60 4.99
CA HIS A 184 -14.15 -44.82 4.35
C HIS A 184 -13.04 -45.88 4.16
N THR A 185 -11.78 -45.47 4.09
CA THR A 185 -10.64 -46.40 3.96
C THR A 185 -10.26 -47.00 5.32
N GLU A 186 -10.32 -46.21 6.40
CA GLU A 186 -10.11 -46.72 7.77
C GLU A 186 -11.20 -47.70 8.22
N SER A 187 -12.46 -47.49 7.84
CA SER A 187 -13.56 -48.42 8.19
C SER A 187 -13.51 -49.75 7.44
N LEU A 188 -12.73 -49.85 6.36
CA LEU A 188 -12.53 -51.08 5.56
C LEU A 188 -11.33 -51.90 6.05
N MET A 189 -10.51 -51.36 6.95
CA MET A 189 -9.33 -52.01 7.53
C MET A 189 -9.54 -52.53 8.96
N GLN A 190 -10.74 -52.33 9.54
CA GLN A 190 -11.19 -52.97 10.79
C GLN A 190 -12.10 -54.16 10.49
#